data_AF-A0A0F9WSS4-F1
#
_entry.id   AF-A0A0F9WSS4-F1
#
_cell.length_a   1.000
_cell.length_b   1.000
_cell.length_c   1.000
_cell.angle_alpha   90.00
_cell.angle_beta   90.00
_cell.angle_gamma   90.00
#
_symmetry.space_group_name_H-M   'P 1'
#
loop_
_entity.id
_entity.type
_entity.pdbx_description
1 polymer ?
#
loop_
_entity_poly.entity_id
_entity_poly.type
_entity_poly.pdbx_seq_one_letter_code
_entity_poly.pdbx_strand_id
1 'polypeptide(L)'
;MAGFVDLLRDRGRVYLLEAVVCFGSLVILLGLGLVALPLAFAEDADRLFRWQLVAMLVGGIIGFWGVIQLVLKVTYSSRQVASPQAIVITLLMGIGALLAFYQLMQLSRAATMMLVVLPLLGVAHFLFLGRGYLVRQR
;
A
#
# COMPACT_ATOMS: atom_id res chain seq x y z
N MET A 1 -20.45 13.42 -18.59
CA MET A 1 -19.39 12.71 -17.84
C MET A 1 -19.87 11.95 -16.60
N ALA A 2 -21.11 12.13 -16.10
CA ALA A 2 -21.62 11.39 -14.95
C ALA A 2 -21.85 9.88 -15.22
N GLY A 3 -22.36 9.52 -16.40
CA GLY A 3 -22.73 8.12 -16.71
C GLY A 3 -21.56 7.12 -16.84
N PHE A 4 -20.35 7.56 -17.20
CA PHE A 4 -19.19 6.66 -17.33
C PHE A 4 -18.62 6.26 -15.95
N VAL A 5 -18.69 7.19 -14.98
CA VAL A 5 -18.27 6.95 -13.60
C VAL A 5 -19.26 6.04 -12.88
N ASP A 6 -20.56 6.19 -13.15
CA ASP A 6 -21.58 5.28 -12.60
C ASP A 6 -21.54 3.88 -13.24
N LEU A 7 -21.16 3.74 -14.52
CA LEU A 7 -20.98 2.43 -15.17
C LEU A 7 -19.78 1.64 -14.60
N LEU A 8 -18.77 2.34 -14.11
CA LEU A 8 -17.62 1.77 -13.40
C LEU A 8 -17.95 1.41 -11.95
N ARG A 9 -18.97 2.05 -11.37
CA ARG A 9 -19.38 1.91 -9.96
C ARG A 9 -20.07 0.57 -9.66
N ASP A 10 -20.67 -0.05 -10.66
CA ASP A 10 -21.27 -1.39 -10.59
C ASP A 10 -20.21 -2.52 -10.63
N ARG A 11 -18.93 -2.16 -10.77
CA ARG A 11 -17.80 -3.08 -10.89
C ARG A 11 -16.90 -3.09 -9.67
N GLY A 12 -17.44 -2.98 -8.46
CA GLY A 12 -16.65 -3.09 -7.22
C GLY A 12 -15.73 -4.32 -7.18
N ARG A 13 -16.16 -5.44 -7.80
CA ARG A 13 -15.35 -6.66 -7.96
C ARG A 13 -14.08 -6.45 -8.81
N VAL A 14 -14.14 -5.59 -9.82
CA VAL A 14 -12.98 -5.28 -10.68
C VAL A 14 -11.95 -4.47 -9.90
N TYR A 15 -12.38 -3.49 -9.12
CA TYR A 15 -11.47 -2.72 -8.26
C TYR A 15 -10.82 -3.57 -7.17
N LEU A 16 -11.56 -4.54 -6.62
CA LEU A 16 -10.97 -5.50 -5.68
C LEU A 16 -9.94 -6.39 -6.38
N LEU A 17 -10.22 -6.88 -7.59
CA LEU A 17 -9.25 -7.67 -8.36
C LEU A 17 -8.00 -6.86 -8.69
N GLU A 18 -8.16 -5.60 -9.11
CA GLU A 18 -7.06 -4.69 -9.39
C GLU A 18 -6.23 -4.43 -8.12
N ALA A 19 -6.87 -4.22 -6.97
CA ALA A 19 -6.17 -4.09 -5.70
C ALA A 19 -5.38 -5.37 -5.34
N VAL A 20 -5.95 -6.56 -5.57
CA VAL A 20 -5.24 -7.83 -5.34
C VAL A 20 -4.04 -7.97 -6.26
N VAL A 21 -4.16 -7.60 -7.54
CA VAL A 21 -3.06 -7.66 -8.50
C VAL A 21 -1.96 -6.64 -8.15
N CYS A 22 -2.33 -5.40 -7.80
CA CYS A 22 -1.38 -4.34 -7.51
C CYS A 22 -0.67 -4.51 -6.16
N PHE A 23 -1.37 -5.02 -5.14
CA PHE A 23 -0.87 -5.03 -3.77
C PHE A 23 -0.68 -6.43 -3.17
N GLY A 24 -1.08 -7.50 -3.86
CA GLY A 24 -0.93 -8.87 -3.36
C GLY A 24 0.53 -9.25 -3.09
N SER A 25 1.46 -8.76 -3.92
CA SER A 25 2.90 -8.96 -3.70
C SER A 25 3.39 -8.26 -2.43
N LEU A 26 2.83 -7.10 -2.06
CA LEU A 26 3.14 -6.41 -0.80
C LEU A 26 2.64 -7.18 0.41
N VAL A 27 1.48 -7.85 0.32
CA VAL A 27 0.97 -8.70 1.41
C VAL A 27 1.94 -9.83 1.69
N ILE A 28 2.42 -10.50 0.63
CA ILE A 28 3.43 -11.55 0.74
C ILE A 28 4.71 -10.98 1.35
N LEU A 29 5.17 -9.83 0.88
CA LEU A 29 6.37 -9.18 1.39
C LEU A 29 6.27 -8.83 2.90
N LEU A 30 5.14 -8.28 3.33
CA LEU A 30 4.89 -7.98 4.74
C LEU A 30 4.85 -9.26 5.58
N GLY A 31 4.20 -10.32 5.07
CA GLY A 31 4.19 -11.64 5.72
C GLY A 31 5.59 -12.23 5.87
N LEU A 32 6.41 -12.17 4.81
CA LEU A 32 7.81 -12.60 4.86
C LEU A 32 8.62 -11.77 5.85
N GLY A 33 8.42 -10.46 5.89
CA GLY A 33 9.10 -9.61 6.87
C GLY A 33 8.73 -9.96 8.31
N LEU A 34 7.46 -10.27 8.60
CA LEU A 34 7.02 -10.71 9.93
C LEU A 34 7.67 -12.04 10.35
N VAL A 35 7.91 -12.94 9.40
CA VAL A 35 8.64 -14.20 9.64
C VAL A 35 10.15 -13.96 9.79
N ALA A 36 10.72 -13.05 9.02
CA ALA A 36 12.13 -12.69 9.07
C ALA A 36 12.50 -11.93 10.36
N LEU A 37 11.56 -11.20 10.95
CA LEU A 37 11.78 -10.41 12.14
C LEU A 37 12.30 -11.23 13.33
N PRO A 38 11.62 -12.29 13.81
CA PRO A 38 12.13 -13.11 14.92
C PRO A 38 13.48 -13.76 14.58
N LEU A 39 13.70 -14.16 13.32
CA LEU A 39 14.99 -14.72 12.89
C LEU A 39 16.11 -13.68 13.01
N ALA A 40 15.87 -12.43 12.60
CA ALA A 40 16.83 -11.35 12.72
C ALA A 40 17.20 -11.04 14.18
N PHE A 41 16.27 -11.22 15.13
CA PHE A 41 16.55 -11.09 16.56
C PHE A 41 17.23 -12.33 17.17
N ALA A 42 16.95 -13.53 16.64
CA ALA A 42 17.53 -14.78 17.13
C ALA A 42 18.98 -14.99 16.68
N GLU A 43 19.33 -14.58 15.45
CA GLU A 43 20.67 -14.77 14.89
C GLU A 43 21.62 -13.60 15.16
N ASP A 44 21.29 -12.73 16.13
CA ASP A 44 22.10 -11.55 16.47
C ASP A 44 22.50 -10.67 15.28
N ALA A 45 21.59 -10.53 14.30
CA ALA A 45 21.81 -9.65 13.17
C ALA A 45 22.13 -8.22 13.60
N ASP A 46 22.84 -7.47 12.75
CA ASP A 46 23.28 -6.11 13.07
C ASP A 46 22.16 -5.24 13.67
N ARG A 47 22.49 -4.50 14.74
CA ARG A 47 21.50 -3.73 15.52
C ARG A 47 20.76 -2.74 14.62
N LEU A 48 21.45 -2.06 13.71
CA LEU A 48 20.83 -1.08 12.82
C LEU A 48 19.86 -1.79 11.86
N PHE A 49 20.27 -2.92 11.28
CA PHE A 49 19.43 -3.72 10.38
C PHE A 49 18.13 -4.18 11.05
N ARG A 50 18.19 -4.68 12.30
CA ARG A 50 16.99 -5.11 13.05
C ARG A 50 15.98 -3.98 13.22
N TRP A 51 16.43 -2.80 13.62
CA TRP A 51 15.55 -1.64 13.81
C TRP A 51 15.04 -1.09 12.49
N GLN A 52 15.83 -1.13 11.42
CA GLN A 52 15.37 -0.80 10.07
C GLN A 52 14.26 -1.75 9.62
N LEU A 53 14.42 -3.06 9.82
CA LEU A 53 13.41 -4.06 9.49
C LEU A 53 12.10 -3.83 10.27
N VAL A 54 12.19 -3.52 11.57
CA VAL A 54 11.02 -3.13 12.39
C VAL A 54 10.35 -1.89 11.82
N ALA A 55 11.10 -0.82 11.56
CA ALA A 55 10.57 0.44 11.05
C ALA A 55 9.90 0.26 9.69
N MET A 56 10.50 -0.52 8.80
CA MET A 56 9.95 -0.86 7.49
C MET A 56 8.67 -1.69 7.59
N LEU A 57 8.61 -2.67 8.51
CA LEU A 57 7.41 -3.45 8.75
C LEU A 57 6.28 -2.60 9.31
N VAL A 58 6.55 -1.78 10.33
CA VAL A 58 5.55 -0.88 10.93
C VAL A 58 5.05 0.11 9.89
N GLY A 59 5.95 0.78 9.16
CA GLY A 59 5.59 1.72 8.10
C GLY A 59 4.83 1.04 6.96
N GLY A 60 5.22 -0.18 6.58
CA GLY A 60 4.55 -0.99 5.57
C GLY A 60 3.14 -1.43 5.98
N ILE A 61 2.94 -1.86 7.22
CA ILE A 61 1.61 -2.22 7.76
C ILE A 61 0.70 -0.99 7.84
N ILE A 62 1.22 0.14 8.34
CA ILE A 62 0.48 1.41 8.39
C ILE A 62 0.12 1.87 6.96
N GLY A 63 1.06 1.79 6.03
CA GLY A 63 0.83 2.09 4.62
C GLY A 63 -0.23 1.21 3.98
N PHE A 64 -0.15 -0.09 4.23
CA PHE A 64 -1.11 -1.06 3.70
C PHE A 64 -2.51 -0.84 4.28
N TRP A 65 -2.62 -0.43 5.55
CA TRP A 65 -3.89 0.04 6.11
C TRP A 65 -4.46 1.24 5.34
N GLY A 66 -3.62 2.22 4.99
CA GLY A 66 -4.00 3.35 4.15
C GLY A 66 -4.52 2.92 2.77
N VAL A 67 -3.86 1.94 2.15
CA VAL A 67 -4.31 1.33 0.89
C VAL A 67 -5.69 0.67 1.05
N ILE A 68 -5.91 -0.12 2.10
CA ILE A 68 -7.21 -0.75 2.37
C ILE A 68 -8.31 0.31 2.49
N GLN A 69 -8.08 1.38 3.26
CA GLN A 69 -9.05 2.46 3.43
C GLN A 69 -9.39 3.15 2.11
N LEU A 70 -8.38 3.40 1.28
CA LEU A 70 -8.55 4.00 -0.04
C LEU A 70 -9.34 3.07 -0.99
N VAL A 71 -8.95 1.80 -1.08
CA VAL A 71 -9.65 0.79 -1.90
C VAL A 71 -11.09 0.62 -1.45
N LEU A 72 -11.33 0.53 -0.13
CA LEU A 72 -12.68 0.45 0.41
C LEU A 72 -13.53 1.66 0.04
N LYS A 73 -12.95 2.86 0.05
CA LYS A 73 -13.67 4.07 -0.33
C LYS A 73 -14.02 4.13 -1.82
N VAL A 74 -13.08 3.70 -2.67
CA VAL A 74 -13.28 3.63 -4.12
C VAL A 74 -14.32 2.57 -4.48
N THR A 75 -14.22 1.38 -3.89
CA THR A 75 -15.13 0.25 -4.15
C THR A 75 -16.51 0.48 -3.56
N TYR A 76 -16.59 1.03 -2.34
CA TYR A 76 -17.84 1.23 -1.60
C TYR A 76 -17.99 2.69 -1.18
N SER A 77 -18.49 3.53 -2.09
CA SER A 77 -18.56 4.98 -1.86
C SER A 77 -19.38 5.41 -0.64
N SER A 78 -20.38 4.63 -0.21
CA SER A 78 -21.22 4.87 0.97
C SER A 78 -20.55 4.46 2.29
N ARG A 79 -19.44 3.71 2.25
CA ARG A 79 -18.75 3.25 3.46
C ARG A 79 -18.05 4.44 4.14
N GLN A 80 -18.20 4.49 5.47
CA GLN A 80 -17.40 5.37 6.31
C GLN A 80 -15.99 4.77 6.41
N VAL A 81 -15.00 5.60 6.10
CA VAL A 81 -13.57 5.28 6.08
C VAL A 81 -12.81 6.36 6.84
N ALA A 82 -11.53 6.11 7.12
CA ALA A 82 -10.65 7.11 7.74
C ALA A 82 -10.61 8.43 6.95
N SER A 83 -10.33 9.54 7.63
CA SER A 83 -10.29 10.87 7.00
C SER A 83 -9.29 10.95 5.83
N PRO A 84 -9.51 11.83 4.83
CA PRO A 84 -8.61 11.96 3.67
C PRO A 84 -7.15 12.18 4.07
N GLN A 85 -6.94 13.04 5.06
CA GLN A 85 -5.60 13.35 5.57
C GLN A 85 -4.94 12.13 6.22
N ALA A 86 -5.69 11.34 7.01
CA ALA A 86 -5.16 10.11 7.59
C ALA A 86 -4.77 9.10 6.51
N ILE A 87 -5.59 8.94 5.46
CA ILE A 87 -5.27 8.07 4.32
C ILE A 87 -3.98 8.54 3.64
N VAL A 88 -3.85 9.84 3.35
CA VAL A 88 -2.64 10.37 2.69
C VAL A 88 -1.39 10.18 3.55
N ILE A 89 -1.45 10.50 4.85
CA ILE A 89 -0.30 10.36 5.76
C ILE A 89 0.14 8.91 5.85
N THR A 90 -0.81 7.98 6.03
CA THR A 90 -0.50 6.55 6.12
C THR A 90 0.08 6.02 4.81
N LEU A 91 -0.44 6.43 3.66
CA LEU A 91 0.13 6.09 2.34
C LEU A 91 1.57 6.61 2.20
N LEU A 92 1.86 7.85 2.62
CA LEU A 92 3.21 8.40 2.59
C LEU A 92 4.19 7.61 3.47
N MET A 93 3.74 7.16 4.66
CA MET A 93 4.53 6.27 5.51
C MET A 93 4.81 4.93 4.80
N GLY A 94 3.81 4.36 4.13
CA GLY A 94 3.96 3.15 3.33
C GLY A 94 4.95 3.29 2.18
N ILE A 95 4.85 4.38 1.42
CA ILE A 95 5.77 4.70 0.32
C ILE A 95 7.19 4.87 0.87
N GLY A 96 7.36 5.58 1.99
CA GLY A 96 8.65 5.71 2.64
C GLY A 96 9.27 4.37 3.04
N ALA A 97 8.47 3.48 3.66
CA ALA A 97 8.91 2.13 4.01
C ALA A 97 9.29 1.29 2.78
N LEU A 98 8.53 1.40 1.69
CA LEU A 98 8.80 0.69 0.45
C LEU A 98 10.08 1.19 -0.26
N LEU A 99 10.32 2.50 -0.23
CA LEU A 99 11.56 3.08 -0.78
C LEU A 99 12.77 2.69 0.07
N ALA A 100 12.63 2.67 1.40
CA ALA A 100 13.69 2.14 2.28
C ALA A 100 13.99 0.66 1.99
N PHE A 101 12.95 -0.16 1.78
CA PHE A 101 13.10 -1.55 1.33
C PHE A 101 13.86 -1.67 0.02
N TYR A 102 13.49 -0.87 -0.98
CA TYR A 102 14.13 -0.87 -2.28
C TYR A 102 15.62 -0.54 -2.20
N GLN A 103 16.00 0.44 -1.37
CA GLN A 103 17.39 0.83 -1.17
C GLN A 103 18.23 -0.27 -0.50
N LEU A 104 17.65 -1.01 0.46
CA LEU A 104 18.37 -2.00 1.26
C LEU A 104 18.53 -3.35 0.57
N MET A 105 17.53 -3.80 -0.19
CA MET A 105 17.43 -5.21 -0.61
C MET A 105 18.00 -5.52 -2.00
N GLN A 106 18.63 -4.55 -2.67
CA GLN A 106 19.27 -4.71 -4.00
C GLN A 106 18.44 -5.56 -4.98
N LEU A 107 17.18 -5.18 -5.15
CA LEU A 107 16.21 -5.98 -5.90
C LEU A 107 16.61 -6.16 -7.36
N SER A 108 16.32 -7.34 -7.91
CA SER A 108 16.39 -7.56 -9.36
C SER A 108 15.41 -6.65 -10.11
N ARG A 109 15.61 -6.48 -11.42
CA ARG A 109 14.71 -5.66 -12.25
C ARG A 109 13.26 -6.15 -12.20
N ALA A 110 13.06 -7.47 -12.26
CA ALA A 110 11.73 -8.08 -12.17
C ALA A 110 11.11 -7.85 -10.79
N ALA A 111 11.87 -8.07 -9.71
CA ALA A 111 11.40 -7.83 -8.35
C ALA A 111 11.06 -6.34 -8.11
N THR A 112 11.86 -5.42 -8.64
CA THR A 112 11.58 -3.98 -8.57
C THR A 112 10.26 -3.63 -9.26
N MET A 113 9.99 -4.21 -10.44
CA MET A 113 8.73 -3.98 -11.15
C MET A 113 7.52 -4.48 -10.35
N MET A 114 7.61 -5.67 -9.76
CA MET A 114 6.50 -6.32 -9.05
C MET A 114 6.28 -5.80 -7.61
N LEU A 115 7.36 -5.45 -6.91
CA LEU A 115 7.31 -5.08 -5.49
C LEU A 115 7.30 -3.57 -5.27
N VAL A 116 7.81 -2.77 -6.21
CA VAL A 116 7.93 -1.32 -6.04
C VAL A 116 7.07 -0.58 -7.05
N VAL A 117 7.30 -0.78 -8.35
CA VAL A 117 6.64 0.01 -9.39
C VAL A 117 5.14 -0.28 -9.45
N LEU A 118 4.75 -1.55 -9.52
CA LEU A 118 3.35 -1.94 -9.64
C LEU A 118 2.49 -1.45 -8.46
N PRO A 119 2.91 -1.60 -7.18
CA PRO A 119 2.16 -1.03 -6.06
C PRO A 119 2.09 0.49 -6.10
N LEU A 120 3.16 1.20 -6.50
CA LEU A 120 3.14 2.66 -6.61
C LEU A 120 2.15 3.13 -7.70
N LEU A 121 2.12 2.45 -8.84
CA LEU A 121 1.12 2.69 -9.89
C LEU A 121 -0.29 2.41 -9.38
N GLY A 122 -0.48 1.32 -8.63
CA GLY A 122 -1.74 1.01 -7.95
C GLY A 122 -2.18 2.15 -7.03
N VAL A 123 -1.31 2.62 -6.12
CA VAL A 123 -1.63 3.75 -5.23
C VAL A 123 -2.01 4.98 -6.03
N ALA A 124 -1.24 5.35 -7.05
CA ALA A 124 -1.53 6.50 -7.90
C ALA A 124 -2.89 6.37 -8.61
N HIS A 125 -3.20 5.18 -9.13
CA HIS A 125 -4.47 4.89 -9.77
C HIS A 125 -5.66 5.00 -8.80
N PHE A 126 -5.57 4.36 -7.63
CA PHE A 126 -6.62 4.43 -6.61
C PHE A 126 -6.78 5.84 -6.02
N LEU A 127 -5.71 6.63 -5.90
CA LEU A 127 -5.78 8.04 -5.51
C LEU A 127 -6.52 8.86 -6.58
N PHE A 128 -6.26 8.59 -7.86
CA PHE A 128 -6.96 9.25 -8.96
C PHE A 128 -8.46 8.92 -8.98
N LEU A 129 -8.83 7.66 -8.73
CA LEU A 129 -10.23 7.23 -8.61
C LEU A 129 -10.90 7.85 -7.36
N GLY A 130 -10.18 7.88 -6.24
CA GLY A 130 -10.63 8.44 -4.96
C GLY A 130 -10.57 9.96 -4.87
N ARG A 131 -10.11 10.68 -5.91
CA ARG A 131 -9.85 12.13 -5.86
C ARG A 131 -11.05 12.95 -5.41
N GLY A 132 -12.27 12.54 -5.78
CA GLY A 132 -13.50 13.23 -5.37
C GLY A 132 -13.74 13.19 -3.87
N TYR A 133 -13.24 12.17 -3.17
CA TYR A 133 -13.25 12.10 -1.72
C TYR A 133 -12.10 12.90 -1.10
N LEU A 134 -10.92 12.84 -1.71
CA LEU A 134 -9.71 13.49 -1.20
C LEU A 134 -9.72 15.01 -1.36
N VAL A 135 -10.31 15.51 -2.45
CA VAL A 135 -10.34 16.94 -2.81
C VAL A 135 -11.55 17.66 -2.22
N ARG A 136 -12.64 16.97 -1.86
CA ARG A 136 -13.87 17.58 -1.33
C ARG A 136 -13.75 18.07 0.13
N GLN A 137 -12.53 18.36 0.57
CA GLN A 137 -12.28 19.24 1.71
C GLN A 137 -12.42 20.70 1.26
N ARG A 138 -13.68 21.11 1.02
CA ARG A 138 -14.24 22.45 1.18
C ARG A 138 -15.74 22.41 0.87
#